data_AF-A0A5J4TPJ0-F1
#
_entry.id   AF-A0A5J4TPJ0-F1
#
_cell.length_a   1.000
_cell.length_b   1.000
_cell.length_c   1.000
_cell.angle_alpha   90.00
_cell.angle_beta   90.00
_cell.angle_gamma   90.00
#
_symmetry.space_group_name_H-M   'P 1'
#
loop_
_entity.id
_entity.type
_entity.pdbx_description
1 polymer ?
#
loop_
_entity_poly.entity_id
_entity_poly.type
_entity_poly.pdbx_seq_one_letter_code
_entity_poly.pdbx_strand_id
1 'polypeptide(L)'
;DISWFQISVHYIVRDVIIEERNGLQRDNEIALAERDGERQEKERAQVELNRTQNELNRERSEKDQQKRRADTLQVELIRERSEKDQQKRRADSAQVELNRANTQIDQEKQRANNAEELTRIFQSQVETTQSEVTRLSSEVRRLNQVLQISETVPSTPKAQLKQTPIPTPKPKQALLQVTSSAQAITVNLQVPSGMSGHKDANRFTHDNTLASCAISTDPIISEGIVYYESVFEKHDEGYNFTIGIADTSVVFRPNKHPSQDGNSGKTVNYWNEEERLSNRVTLNEEFDSEMQDW
;
A
#
# COMPACT_ATOMS: atom_id res chain seq x y z
N ASP A 1 4.93 133.88 -36.42
CA ASP A 1 4.17 132.74 -36.98
C ASP A 1 4.86 131.36 -36.99
N ILE A 2 6.18 131.24 -36.84
CA ILE A 2 6.86 129.91 -36.89
C ILE A 2 6.78 129.13 -35.56
N SER A 3 6.61 129.83 -34.42
CA SER A 3 6.58 129.23 -33.08
C SER A 3 5.36 128.34 -32.79
N TRP A 4 4.21 128.56 -33.45
CA TRP A 4 2.99 127.80 -33.19
C TRP A 4 2.95 126.46 -33.97
N PHE A 5 3.52 126.42 -35.17
CA PHE A 5 3.60 125.19 -35.97
C PHE A 5 4.49 124.12 -35.34
N GLN A 6 5.61 124.51 -34.74
CA GLN A 6 6.55 123.57 -34.11
C GLN A 6 5.98 122.93 -32.83
N ILE A 7 5.14 123.67 -32.10
CA ILE A 7 4.39 123.13 -30.95
C ILE A 7 3.35 122.12 -31.42
N SER A 8 2.58 122.43 -32.48
CA SER A 8 1.52 121.54 -33.00
C SER A 8 2.02 120.20 -33.54
N VAL A 9 3.17 120.17 -34.24
CA VAL A 9 3.78 118.92 -34.72
C VAL A 9 4.27 118.05 -33.54
N HIS A 10 4.78 118.67 -32.49
CA HIS A 10 5.25 117.94 -31.30
C HIS A 10 4.09 117.24 -30.55
N TYR A 11 2.90 117.85 -30.50
CA TYR A 11 1.71 117.22 -29.92
C TYR A 11 1.25 116.00 -30.74
N ILE A 12 1.17 116.11 -32.07
CA ILE A 12 0.76 115.00 -32.95
C ILE A 12 1.72 113.80 -32.82
N VAL A 13 3.03 114.04 -32.85
CA VAL A 13 4.02 112.96 -32.70
C VAL A 13 3.96 112.31 -31.31
N ARG A 14 3.70 113.10 -30.26
CA ARG A 14 3.57 112.57 -28.90
C ARG A 14 2.33 111.67 -28.76
N ASP A 15 1.21 112.05 -29.36
CA ASP A 15 -0.03 111.27 -29.30
C ASP A 15 0.09 109.95 -30.06
N VAL A 16 0.73 109.95 -31.24
CA VAL A 16 1.03 108.72 -32.00
C VAL A 16 1.92 107.76 -31.19
N ILE A 17 2.98 108.28 -30.54
CA ILE A 17 3.86 107.45 -29.70
C ILE A 17 3.11 106.87 -28.49
N ILE A 18 2.17 107.63 -27.91
CA ILE A 18 1.35 107.14 -26.79
C ILE A 18 0.39 106.04 -27.27
N GLU A 19 -0.26 106.20 -28.42
CA GLU A 19 -1.14 105.18 -28.99
C GLU A 19 -0.38 103.89 -29.35
N GLU A 20 0.80 103.99 -29.97
CA GLU A 20 1.64 102.84 -30.28
C GLU A 20 2.10 102.10 -29.01
N ARG A 21 2.54 102.84 -27.98
CA ARG A 21 2.93 102.24 -26.71
C ARG A 21 1.76 101.54 -26.03
N ASN A 22 0.57 102.14 -26.07
CA ASN A 22 -0.64 101.53 -25.52
C ASN A 22 -1.08 100.30 -26.34
N GLY A 23 -0.88 100.31 -27.66
CA GLY A 23 -1.05 99.15 -28.54
C GLY A 23 -0.13 98.00 -28.14
N LEU A 24 1.18 98.25 -28.06
CA LEU A 24 2.17 97.26 -27.64
C LEU A 24 1.91 96.72 -26.23
N GLN A 25 1.44 97.56 -25.31
CA GLN A 25 1.06 97.12 -23.98
C GLN A 25 -0.14 96.16 -24.02
N ARG A 26 -1.19 96.49 -24.79
CA ARG A 26 -2.35 95.59 -24.98
C ARG A 26 -1.95 94.27 -25.62
N ASP A 27 -1.12 94.31 -26.66
CA ASP A 27 -0.66 93.09 -27.35
C ASP A 27 0.17 92.20 -26.41
N ASN A 28 1.01 92.80 -25.56
CA ASN A 28 1.77 92.06 -24.55
C ASN A 28 0.85 91.46 -23.46
N GLU A 29 -0.18 92.19 -23.02
CA GLU A 29 -1.19 91.70 -22.07
C GLU A 29 -1.97 90.51 -22.67
N ILE A 30 -2.37 90.58 -23.94
CA ILE A 30 -3.02 89.47 -24.67
C ILE A 30 -2.08 88.28 -24.78
N ALA A 31 -0.83 88.50 -25.22
CA ALA A 31 0.15 87.42 -25.39
C ALA A 31 0.50 86.72 -24.05
N LEU A 32 0.49 87.46 -22.93
CA LEU A 32 0.65 86.87 -21.59
C LEU A 32 -0.58 86.06 -21.21
N ALA A 33 -1.80 86.58 -21.45
CA ALA A 33 -3.04 85.87 -21.17
C ALA A 33 -3.17 84.57 -21.99
N GLU A 34 -2.81 84.59 -23.28
CA GLU A 34 -2.79 83.40 -24.15
C GLU A 34 -1.79 82.35 -23.64
N ARG A 35 -0.57 82.77 -23.26
CA ARG A 35 0.46 81.88 -22.72
C ARG A 35 0.03 81.23 -21.40
N ASP A 36 -0.65 81.99 -20.54
CA ASP A 36 -1.19 81.47 -19.27
C ASP A 36 -2.37 80.52 -19.52
N GLY A 37 -3.21 80.80 -20.52
CA GLY A 37 -4.26 79.90 -21.00
C GLY A 37 -3.69 78.56 -21.48
N GLU A 38 -2.68 78.58 -22.35
CA GLU A 38 -1.99 77.37 -22.83
C GLU A 38 -1.35 76.57 -21.68
N ARG A 39 -0.74 77.26 -20.69
CA ARG A 39 -0.17 76.60 -19.52
C ARG A 39 -1.24 75.89 -18.71
N GLN A 40 -2.38 76.56 -18.48
CA GLN A 40 -3.50 75.98 -17.74
C GLN A 40 -4.10 74.77 -18.48
N GLU A 41 -4.21 74.84 -19.81
CA GLU A 41 -4.70 73.71 -20.62
C GLU A 41 -3.75 72.50 -20.55
N LYS A 42 -2.43 72.74 -20.64
CA LYS A 42 -1.42 71.68 -20.49
C LYS A 42 -1.47 71.04 -19.10
N GLU A 43 -1.63 71.83 -18.04
CA GLU A 43 -1.80 71.30 -16.68
C GLU A 43 -3.07 70.45 -16.55
N ARG A 44 -4.20 70.89 -17.12
CA ARG A 44 -5.45 70.11 -17.13
C ARG A 44 -5.28 68.79 -17.89
N ALA A 45 -4.66 68.82 -19.07
CA ALA A 45 -4.41 67.63 -19.87
C ALA A 45 -3.49 66.63 -19.13
N GLN A 46 -2.48 67.14 -18.42
CA GLN A 46 -1.59 66.30 -17.62
C GLN A 46 -2.33 65.65 -16.43
N VAL A 47 -3.21 66.39 -15.76
CA VAL A 47 -4.04 65.84 -14.67
C VAL A 47 -4.99 64.76 -15.20
N GLU A 48 -5.59 64.97 -16.37
CA GLU A 48 -6.46 63.98 -17.01
C GLU A 48 -5.70 62.72 -17.44
N LEU A 49 -4.50 62.87 -18.00
CA LEU A 49 -3.63 61.75 -18.34
C LEU A 49 -3.23 60.94 -17.10
N ASN A 50 -2.89 61.61 -16.01
CA ASN A 50 -2.56 60.94 -14.76
C ASN A 50 -3.78 60.19 -14.18
N ARG A 51 -4.98 60.76 -14.32
CA ARG A 51 -6.22 60.13 -13.89
C ARG A 51 -6.53 58.86 -14.70
N THR A 52 -6.43 58.92 -16.02
CA THR A 52 -6.67 57.75 -16.89
C THR A 52 -5.62 56.66 -16.67
N GLN A 53 -4.35 57.02 -16.45
CA GLN A 53 -3.31 56.06 -16.12
C GLN A 53 -3.56 55.35 -14.79
N ASN A 54 -4.04 56.08 -13.77
CA ASN A 54 -4.40 55.50 -12.48
C ASN A 54 -5.59 54.54 -12.59
N GLU A 55 -6.60 54.90 -13.37
CA GLU A 55 -7.76 54.03 -13.62
C GLU A 55 -7.34 52.74 -14.33
N LEU A 56 -6.51 52.83 -15.38
CA LEU A 56 -5.99 51.67 -16.09
C LEU A 56 -5.17 50.74 -15.17
N ASN A 57 -4.38 51.32 -14.26
CA ASN A 57 -3.61 50.55 -13.28
C ASN A 57 -4.53 49.84 -12.28
N ARG A 58 -5.62 50.50 -11.86
CA ARG A 58 -6.64 49.92 -10.99
C ARG A 58 -7.34 48.75 -11.67
N GLU A 59 -7.83 48.93 -12.90
CA GLU A 59 -8.49 47.87 -13.68
C GLU A 59 -7.58 46.66 -13.89
N ARG A 60 -6.30 46.87 -14.20
CA ARG A 60 -5.31 45.78 -14.33
C ARG A 60 -5.17 45.01 -13.01
N SER A 61 -5.06 45.72 -11.89
CA SER A 61 -4.95 45.09 -10.57
C SER A 61 -6.20 44.29 -10.21
N GLU A 62 -7.40 44.81 -10.51
CA GLU A 62 -8.67 44.11 -10.29
C GLU A 62 -8.78 42.85 -11.17
N LYS A 63 -8.38 42.94 -12.44
CA LYS A 63 -8.33 41.79 -13.37
C LYS A 63 -7.35 40.71 -12.88
N ASP A 64 -6.18 41.09 -12.39
CA ASP A 64 -5.21 40.14 -11.84
C ASP A 64 -5.73 39.49 -10.55
N GLN A 65 -6.47 40.24 -9.72
CA GLN A 65 -7.13 39.68 -8.55
C GLN A 65 -8.23 38.68 -8.94
N GLN A 66 -9.05 39.00 -9.93
CA GLN A 66 -10.08 38.08 -10.44
C GLN A 66 -9.46 36.81 -11.03
N LYS A 67 -8.37 36.94 -11.80
CA LYS A 67 -7.63 35.79 -12.34
C LYS A 67 -7.14 34.88 -11.21
N ARG A 68 -6.50 35.45 -10.18
CA ARG A 68 -6.06 34.68 -9.00
C ARG A 68 -7.21 33.96 -8.29
N ARG A 69 -8.37 34.61 -8.15
CA ARG A 69 -9.57 33.97 -7.57
C ARG A 69 -10.08 32.81 -8.43
N ALA A 70 -10.09 32.96 -9.75
CA ALA A 70 -10.50 31.90 -10.67
C ALA A 70 -9.53 30.70 -10.61
N ASP A 71 -8.22 30.96 -10.58
CA ASP A 71 -7.19 29.91 -10.46
C ASP A 71 -7.35 29.14 -9.15
N THR A 72 -7.61 29.84 -8.02
CA THR A 72 -7.87 29.20 -6.72
C THR A 72 -9.10 28.29 -6.78
N LEU A 73 -10.21 28.75 -7.35
CA LEU A 73 -11.43 27.95 -7.49
C LEU A 73 -11.22 26.72 -8.38
N GLN A 74 -10.41 26.86 -9.43
CA GLN A 74 -10.08 25.74 -10.31
C GLN A 74 -9.28 24.66 -9.56
N VAL A 75 -8.31 25.05 -8.74
CA VAL A 75 -7.52 24.13 -7.91
C VAL A 75 -8.42 23.42 -6.89
N GLU A 76 -9.34 24.13 -6.25
CA GLU A 76 -10.28 23.57 -5.28
C GLU A 76 -11.21 22.54 -5.94
N LEU A 77 -11.73 22.83 -7.14
CA LEU A 77 -12.56 21.90 -7.91
C LEU A 77 -11.79 20.63 -8.31
N ILE A 78 -10.52 20.76 -8.71
CA ILE A 78 -9.67 19.60 -9.04
C ILE A 78 -9.45 18.74 -7.80
N ARG A 79 -9.18 19.38 -6.65
CA ARG A 79 -9.01 18.69 -5.36
C ARG A 79 -10.27 17.93 -4.97
N GLU A 80 -11.44 18.56 -5.03
CA GLU A 80 -12.74 17.93 -4.70
C GLU A 80 -13.02 16.71 -5.57
N ARG A 81 -12.77 16.80 -6.89
CA ARG A 81 -12.91 15.66 -7.80
C ARG A 81 -11.98 14.50 -7.43
N SER A 82 -10.73 14.80 -7.07
CA SER A 82 -9.76 13.79 -6.65
C SER A 82 -10.17 13.10 -5.34
N GLU A 83 -10.64 13.87 -4.35
CA GLU A 83 -11.16 13.34 -3.09
C GLU A 83 -12.39 12.46 -3.31
N LYS A 84 -13.31 12.86 -4.19
CA LYS A 84 -14.49 12.07 -4.57
C LYS A 84 -14.10 10.75 -5.25
N ASP A 85 -13.14 10.79 -6.17
CA ASP A 85 -12.64 9.58 -6.82
C ASP A 85 -11.95 8.64 -5.81
N GLN A 86 -11.24 9.19 -4.83
CA GLN A 86 -10.66 8.41 -3.75
C GLN A 86 -11.74 7.76 -2.87
N GLN A 87 -12.79 8.50 -2.50
CA GLN A 87 -13.92 7.95 -1.75
C GLN A 87 -14.61 6.82 -2.53
N LYS A 88 -14.80 6.99 -3.84
CA LYS A 88 -15.37 5.95 -4.71
C LYS A 88 -14.50 4.68 -4.68
N ARG A 89 -13.18 4.81 -4.85
CA ARG A 89 -12.25 3.67 -4.77
C ARG A 89 -12.32 2.96 -3.42
N ARG A 90 -12.43 3.70 -2.31
CA ARG A 90 -12.59 3.11 -0.96
C ARG A 90 -13.91 2.35 -0.82
N ALA A 91 -15.01 2.89 -1.34
CA ALA A 91 -16.32 2.23 -1.33
C ALA A 91 -16.31 0.94 -2.17
N ASP A 92 -15.72 0.98 -3.37
CA ASP A 92 -15.61 -0.18 -4.25
C ASP A 92 -14.76 -1.29 -3.59
N SER A 93 -13.65 -0.93 -2.93
CA SER A 93 -12.81 -1.88 -2.18
C SER A 93 -13.57 -2.52 -1.02
N ALA A 94 -14.29 -1.73 -0.22
CA ALA A 94 -15.10 -2.24 0.88
C ALA A 94 -16.20 -3.21 0.40
N GLN A 95 -16.80 -2.94 -0.76
CA GLN A 95 -17.79 -3.82 -1.37
C GLN A 95 -17.18 -5.17 -1.79
N VAL A 96 -15.96 -5.15 -2.34
CA VAL A 96 -15.23 -6.39 -2.71
C VAL A 96 -14.91 -7.23 -1.48
N GLU A 97 -14.44 -6.60 -0.39
CA GLU A 97 -14.19 -7.30 0.88
C GLU A 97 -15.45 -7.92 1.47
N LEU A 98 -16.58 -7.20 1.43
CA LEU A 98 -17.87 -7.70 1.88
C LEU A 98 -18.33 -8.92 1.06
N ASN A 99 -18.15 -8.88 -0.26
CA ASN A 99 -18.47 -10.02 -1.13
C ASN A 99 -17.56 -11.23 -0.83
N ARG A 100 -16.27 -11.00 -0.54
CA ARG A 100 -15.32 -12.05 -0.15
C ARG A 100 -15.69 -12.68 1.19
N ALA A 101 -16.06 -11.87 2.18
CA ALA A 101 -16.51 -12.34 3.48
C ALA A 101 -17.80 -13.18 3.38
N ASN A 102 -18.77 -12.74 2.59
CA ASN A 102 -19.99 -13.52 2.34
C ASN A 102 -19.67 -14.88 1.69
N THR A 103 -18.76 -14.91 0.73
CA THR A 103 -18.31 -16.17 0.10
C THR A 103 -17.68 -17.11 1.13
N GLN A 104 -16.87 -16.60 2.05
CA GLN A 104 -16.27 -17.40 3.12
C GLN A 104 -17.32 -17.95 4.10
N ILE A 105 -18.30 -17.12 4.48
CA ILE A 105 -19.43 -17.53 5.32
C ILE A 105 -20.20 -18.69 4.67
N ASP A 106 -20.47 -18.61 3.37
CA ASP A 106 -21.19 -19.67 2.66
C ASP A 106 -20.38 -20.97 2.57
N GLN A 107 -19.06 -20.87 2.37
CA GLN A 107 -18.15 -22.02 2.42
C GLN A 107 -18.12 -22.65 3.82
N GLU A 108 -18.10 -21.85 4.89
CA GLU A 108 -18.16 -22.34 6.27
C GLU A 108 -19.48 -23.03 6.59
N LYS A 109 -20.61 -22.46 6.16
CA LYS A 109 -21.92 -23.10 6.29
C LYS A 109 -21.95 -24.45 5.58
N GLN A 110 -21.39 -24.55 4.37
CA GLN A 110 -21.33 -25.82 3.67
C GLN A 110 -20.45 -26.84 4.40
N ARG A 111 -19.30 -26.41 4.93
CA ARG A 111 -18.42 -27.27 5.74
C ARG A 111 -19.13 -27.76 7.01
N ALA A 112 -19.86 -26.89 7.70
CA ALA A 112 -20.64 -27.25 8.89
C ALA A 112 -21.75 -28.27 8.56
N ASN A 113 -22.52 -28.04 7.50
CA ASN A 113 -23.57 -28.97 7.04
C ASN A 113 -22.99 -30.37 6.72
N ASN A 114 -21.86 -30.42 6.02
CA ASN A 114 -21.18 -31.68 5.70
C ASN A 114 -20.68 -32.40 6.97
N ALA A 115 -20.15 -31.65 7.94
CA ALA A 115 -19.69 -32.21 9.22
C ALA A 115 -20.86 -32.77 10.05
N GLU A 116 -22.01 -32.11 10.06
CA GLU A 116 -23.24 -32.61 10.69
C GLU A 116 -23.74 -33.90 10.04
N GLU A 117 -23.68 -33.99 8.71
CA GLU A 117 -24.03 -35.21 7.97
C GLU A 117 -23.11 -36.39 8.31
N LEU A 118 -21.79 -36.15 8.30
CA LEU A 118 -20.80 -37.15 8.72
C LEU A 118 -21.02 -37.63 10.16
N THR A 119 -21.35 -36.70 11.06
CA THR A 119 -21.65 -37.01 12.46
C THR A 119 -22.89 -37.91 12.56
N ARG A 120 -23.95 -37.62 11.78
CA ARG A 120 -25.15 -38.48 11.73
C ARG A 120 -24.85 -39.88 11.21
N ILE A 121 -24.05 -40.00 10.15
CA ILE A 121 -23.64 -41.31 9.60
C ILE A 121 -22.84 -42.10 10.64
N PHE A 122 -21.87 -41.47 11.29
CA PHE A 122 -21.06 -42.11 12.31
C PHE A 122 -21.91 -42.57 13.50
N GLN A 123 -22.80 -41.71 13.99
CA GLN A 123 -23.73 -42.05 15.07
C GLN A 123 -24.60 -43.26 14.69
N SER A 124 -25.12 -43.30 13.47
CA SER A 124 -25.88 -44.45 12.95
C SER A 124 -25.05 -45.74 12.90
N GLN A 125 -23.78 -45.68 12.48
CA GLN A 125 -22.86 -46.83 12.49
C GLN A 125 -22.56 -47.35 13.90
N VAL A 126 -22.40 -46.43 14.87
CA VAL A 126 -22.20 -46.79 16.27
C VAL A 126 -23.43 -47.53 16.80
N GLU A 127 -24.64 -47.04 16.52
CA GLU A 127 -25.90 -47.65 16.94
C GLU A 127 -26.12 -49.04 16.32
N THR A 128 -25.82 -49.22 15.03
CA THR A 128 -25.92 -50.54 14.37
C THR A 128 -24.91 -51.53 14.93
N THR A 129 -23.66 -51.12 15.10
CA THR A 129 -22.60 -51.96 15.68
C THR A 129 -22.94 -52.38 17.11
N GLN A 130 -23.44 -51.44 17.93
CA GLN A 130 -23.84 -51.73 19.31
C GLN A 130 -25.00 -52.73 19.36
N SER A 131 -25.95 -52.63 18.43
CA SER A 131 -27.07 -53.56 18.29
C SER A 131 -26.59 -54.96 17.90
N GLU A 132 -25.64 -55.06 16.96
CA GLU A 132 -25.04 -56.33 16.56
C GLU A 132 -24.25 -57.00 17.70
N VAL A 133 -23.44 -56.23 18.43
CA VAL A 133 -22.71 -56.72 19.62
C VAL A 133 -23.68 -57.29 20.64
N THR A 134 -24.79 -56.60 20.91
CA THR A 134 -25.83 -57.06 21.84
C THR A 134 -26.50 -58.35 21.37
N ARG A 135 -26.82 -58.43 20.06
CA ARG A 135 -27.40 -59.63 19.44
C ARG A 135 -26.45 -60.82 19.53
N LEU A 136 -25.19 -60.65 19.14
CA LEU A 136 -24.16 -61.69 19.19
C LEU A 136 -23.87 -62.15 20.62
N SER A 137 -23.79 -61.21 21.57
CA SER A 137 -23.62 -61.55 22.99
C SER A 137 -24.76 -62.40 23.52
N SER A 138 -26.00 -62.13 23.10
CA SER A 138 -27.18 -62.93 23.48
C SER A 138 -27.11 -64.34 22.88
N GLU A 139 -26.69 -64.46 21.63
CA GLU A 139 -26.53 -65.75 20.95
C GLU A 139 -25.39 -66.59 21.57
N VAL A 140 -24.25 -65.97 21.89
CA VAL A 140 -23.16 -66.64 22.62
C VAL A 140 -23.65 -67.18 23.96
N ARG A 141 -24.45 -66.40 24.70
CA ARG A 141 -25.05 -66.85 25.97
C ARG A 141 -25.97 -68.06 25.76
N ARG A 142 -26.81 -68.03 24.73
CA ARG A 142 -27.72 -69.14 24.37
C ARG A 142 -26.95 -70.40 23.99
N LEU A 143 -25.91 -70.29 23.16
CA LEU A 143 -25.07 -71.42 22.75
C LEU A 143 -24.33 -72.04 23.94
N ASN A 144 -23.81 -71.23 24.85
CA ASN A 144 -23.18 -71.73 26.08
C ASN A 144 -24.16 -72.52 26.97
N GLN A 145 -25.43 -72.13 27.04
CA GLN A 145 -26.46 -72.90 27.76
C GLN A 145 -26.72 -74.25 27.09
N VAL A 146 -26.82 -74.29 25.75
CA VAL A 146 -27.00 -75.53 24.98
C VAL A 146 -25.81 -76.48 25.19
N LEU A 147 -24.58 -75.95 25.18
CA LEU A 147 -23.36 -76.72 25.46
C LEU A 147 -23.38 -77.36 26.85
N GLN A 148 -23.70 -76.59 27.90
CA GLN A 148 -23.82 -77.11 29.26
C GLN A 148 -24.86 -78.23 29.39
N ILE A 149 -25.97 -78.15 28.65
CA ILE A 149 -26.97 -79.23 28.62
C ILE A 149 -26.39 -80.49 27.95
N SER A 150 -25.66 -80.34 26.83
CA SER A 150 -25.11 -81.48 26.09
C SER A 150 -24.00 -82.24 26.82
N GLU A 151 -23.19 -81.58 27.66
CA GLU A 151 -22.12 -82.23 28.44
C GLU A 151 -22.65 -83.13 29.57
N THR A 152 -23.91 -82.97 29.98
CA THR A 152 -24.51 -83.84 31.00
C THR A 152 -24.98 -85.20 30.48
N VAL A 153 -24.75 -85.51 29.20
CA VAL A 153 -24.99 -86.84 28.63
C VAL A 153 -23.76 -87.75 28.89
N PRO A 154 -23.89 -88.91 29.56
CA PRO A 154 -22.76 -89.79 29.88
C PRO A 154 -22.06 -90.32 28.61
N SER A 155 -20.77 -90.00 28.44
CA SER A 155 -19.95 -90.49 27.32
C SER A 155 -19.27 -91.82 27.65
N THR A 156 -19.51 -92.82 26.80
CA THR A 156 -18.68 -94.00 26.52
C THR A 156 -17.37 -93.60 25.79
N PRO A 157 -16.31 -94.43 25.79
CA PRO A 157 -14.93 -93.93 25.70
C PRO A 157 -14.26 -93.92 24.30
N LYS A 158 -13.43 -92.87 24.12
CA LYS A 158 -12.14 -92.74 23.39
C LYS A 158 -12.07 -93.03 21.88
N ALA A 159 -11.81 -91.98 21.11
CA ALA A 159 -10.92 -92.01 19.94
C ALA A 159 -10.09 -90.71 19.87
N GLN A 160 -8.76 -90.84 19.87
CA GLN A 160 -7.79 -89.75 19.77
C GLN A 160 -7.64 -89.28 18.33
N LEU A 161 -7.63 -87.96 18.09
CA LEU A 161 -7.28 -87.37 16.80
C LEU A 161 -6.23 -86.25 16.96
N LYS A 162 -5.19 -86.34 16.13
CA LYS A 162 -3.95 -85.55 16.11
C LYS A 162 -4.17 -84.07 15.77
N GLN A 163 -3.46 -83.21 16.48
CA GLN A 163 -3.33 -81.77 16.22
C GLN A 163 -2.40 -81.47 15.04
N THR A 164 -2.79 -80.52 14.19
CA THR A 164 -1.97 -79.88 13.15
C THR A 164 -1.68 -78.41 13.50
N PRO A 165 -0.56 -77.84 13.00
CA PRO A 165 0.02 -76.59 13.51
C PRO A 165 -0.69 -75.33 13.02
N ILE A 166 -0.75 -74.34 13.90
CA ILE A 166 -1.35 -73.01 13.71
C ILE A 166 -0.45 -72.14 12.81
N PRO A 167 -0.98 -71.52 11.74
CA PRO A 167 -0.21 -70.63 10.87
C PRO A 167 -0.02 -69.25 11.53
N THR A 168 1.24 -68.82 11.63
CA THR A 168 1.65 -67.48 12.08
C THR A 168 1.18 -66.37 11.11
N PRO A 169 0.60 -65.27 11.61
CA PRO A 169 0.14 -64.16 10.78
C PRO A 169 1.33 -63.31 10.29
N LYS A 170 1.36 -63.02 8.99
CA LYS A 170 2.31 -62.11 8.32
C LYS A 170 2.19 -60.68 8.89
N PRO A 171 3.31 -59.96 9.10
CA PRO A 171 3.28 -58.56 9.49
C PRO A 171 2.71 -57.72 8.35
N LYS A 172 1.64 -56.98 8.65
CA LYS A 172 1.07 -55.98 7.73
C LYS A 172 2.00 -54.78 7.72
N GLN A 173 2.52 -54.48 6.54
CA GLN A 173 3.30 -53.28 6.23
C GLN A 173 2.43 -52.05 6.56
N ALA A 174 2.83 -51.28 7.57
CA ALA A 174 2.13 -50.06 7.93
C ALA A 174 2.37 -49.02 6.83
N LEU A 175 1.30 -48.66 6.12
CA LEU A 175 1.29 -47.49 5.26
C LEU A 175 1.51 -46.27 6.18
N LEU A 176 2.65 -45.59 6.07
CA LEU A 176 2.89 -44.33 6.75
C LEU A 176 1.88 -43.32 6.22
N GLN A 177 0.78 -43.16 6.96
CA GLN A 177 -0.22 -42.15 6.69
C GLN A 177 0.39 -40.81 7.07
N VAL A 178 0.91 -40.10 6.07
CA VAL A 178 1.36 -38.71 6.23
C VAL A 178 0.10 -37.88 6.50
N THR A 179 -0.22 -37.68 7.78
CA THR A 179 -1.28 -36.77 8.19
C THR A 179 -0.77 -35.36 7.99
N SER A 180 -1.14 -34.74 6.87
CA SER A 180 -0.90 -33.31 6.65
C SER A 180 -1.83 -32.50 7.56
N SER A 181 -1.36 -32.21 8.76
CA SER A 181 -1.99 -31.22 9.63
C SER A 181 -1.47 -29.84 9.22
N ALA A 182 -2.33 -29.03 8.60
CA ALA A 182 -2.01 -27.64 8.29
C ALA A 182 -2.10 -26.80 9.58
N GLN A 183 -1.12 -26.96 10.47
CA GLN A 183 -0.98 -26.08 11.63
C GLN A 183 -0.37 -24.76 11.17
N ALA A 184 -1.05 -23.66 11.48
CA ALA A 184 -0.53 -22.34 11.20
C ALA A 184 0.72 -22.10 12.06
N ILE A 185 1.88 -21.93 11.41
CA ILE A 185 3.12 -21.56 12.08
C ILE A 185 3.07 -20.06 12.36
N THR A 186 3.28 -19.69 13.62
CA THR A 186 3.38 -18.27 13.98
C THR A 186 4.75 -17.76 13.56
N VAL A 187 4.77 -16.82 12.62
CA VAL A 187 5.98 -16.13 12.19
C VAL A 187 6.15 -14.88 13.05
N ASN A 188 7.34 -14.65 13.58
CA ASN A 188 7.69 -13.42 14.29
C ASN A 188 8.98 -12.84 13.69
N LEU A 189 8.91 -11.61 13.18
CA LEU A 189 10.08 -10.96 12.60
C LEU A 189 11.10 -10.58 13.69
N GLN A 190 12.33 -11.01 13.53
CA GLN A 190 13.48 -10.56 14.32
C GLN A 190 14.16 -9.41 13.56
N VAL A 191 14.16 -8.23 14.18
CA VAL A 191 14.75 -7.01 13.61
C VAL A 191 15.94 -6.61 14.46
N PRO A 192 17.17 -6.57 13.89
CA PRO A 192 18.35 -6.12 14.61
C PRO A 192 18.17 -4.72 15.23
N SER A 193 18.70 -4.53 16.45
CA SER A 193 18.65 -3.23 17.11
C SER A 193 19.43 -2.18 16.32
N GLY A 194 18.82 -1.03 16.04
CA GLY A 194 19.43 0.05 15.24
C GLY A 194 19.24 -0.08 13.73
N MET A 195 18.36 -0.97 13.27
CA MET A 195 17.97 -1.06 11.86
C MET A 195 17.14 0.14 11.42
N SER A 196 17.38 0.62 10.18
CA SER A 196 16.65 1.73 9.57
C SER A 196 15.26 1.25 9.10
N GLY A 197 14.28 1.30 9.98
CA GLY A 197 12.91 0.88 9.68
C GLY A 197 12.07 0.68 10.93
N HIS A 198 10.79 0.42 10.71
CA HIS A 198 9.83 0.12 11.78
C HIS A 198 9.17 -1.25 11.56
N LYS A 199 9.05 -2.02 12.66
CA LYS A 199 8.30 -3.28 12.69
C LYS A 199 6.91 -3.04 13.28
N ASP A 200 5.90 -3.49 12.56
CA ASP A 200 4.51 -3.53 13.00
C ASP A 200 3.98 -4.96 12.79
N ALA A 201 3.86 -5.72 13.88
CA ALA A 201 3.55 -7.16 13.86
C ALA A 201 4.47 -7.95 12.89
N ASN A 202 3.91 -8.52 11.82
CA ASN A 202 4.62 -9.30 10.80
C ASN A 202 4.99 -8.50 9.55
N ARG A 203 4.94 -7.16 9.67
CA ARG A 203 5.34 -6.24 8.61
C ARG A 203 6.55 -5.44 9.06
N PHE A 204 7.51 -5.29 8.17
CA PHE A 204 8.63 -4.38 8.32
C PHE A 204 8.54 -3.29 7.26
N THR A 205 8.71 -2.04 7.66
CA THR A 205 8.70 -0.87 6.77
C THR A 205 10.07 -0.21 6.82
N HIS A 206 10.72 -0.14 5.66
CA HIS A 206 12.04 0.49 5.52
C HIS A 206 11.94 2.01 5.52
N ASP A 207 12.82 2.71 6.24
CA ASP A 207 12.75 4.17 6.44
C ASP A 207 13.30 5.01 5.26
N ASN A 208 13.15 4.53 4.02
CA ASN A 208 13.63 5.18 2.79
C ASN A 208 15.12 5.59 2.83
N THR A 209 15.93 4.86 3.59
CA THR A 209 17.38 5.02 3.57
C THR A 209 17.98 4.19 2.43
N LEU A 210 19.23 4.44 2.05
CA LEU A 210 19.96 3.55 1.12
C LEU A 210 20.63 2.36 1.84
N ALA A 211 20.33 2.16 3.13
CA ALA A 211 20.96 1.12 3.92
C ALA A 211 20.30 -0.25 3.68
N SER A 212 21.11 -1.31 3.67
CA SER A 212 20.59 -2.68 3.53
C SER A 212 19.96 -3.17 4.83
N CYS A 213 18.76 -3.76 4.74
CA CYS A 213 18.08 -4.33 5.90
C CYS A 213 17.94 -5.85 5.76
N ALA A 214 18.53 -6.58 6.72
CA ALA A 214 18.40 -8.02 6.85
C ALA A 214 17.59 -8.34 8.10
N ILE A 215 16.37 -8.82 7.92
CA ILE A 215 15.49 -9.31 8.98
C ILE A 215 15.42 -10.83 8.91
N SER A 216 15.21 -11.48 10.05
CA SER A 216 15.08 -12.94 10.11
C SER A 216 13.74 -13.34 10.73
N THR A 217 13.39 -14.61 10.53
CA THR A 217 12.33 -15.29 11.27
C THR A 217 12.89 -16.60 11.78
N ASP A 218 12.38 -17.07 12.92
CA ASP A 218 12.82 -18.31 13.55
C ASP A 218 11.60 -19.21 13.78
N PRO A 219 11.01 -19.78 12.70
CA PRO A 219 9.88 -20.68 12.84
C PRO A 219 10.33 -22.00 13.47
N ILE A 220 9.56 -22.50 14.44
CA ILE A 220 9.76 -23.84 15.00
C ILE A 220 9.24 -24.87 13.99
N ILE A 221 10.13 -25.57 13.30
CA ILE A 221 9.80 -26.63 12.34
C ILE A 221 10.34 -27.95 12.90
N SER A 222 9.47 -28.76 13.51
CA SER A 222 9.87 -30.05 14.08
C SER A 222 9.81 -31.20 13.08
N GLU A 223 8.95 -31.11 12.06
CA GLU A 223 8.76 -32.11 11.01
C GLU A 223 8.01 -31.51 9.80
N GLY A 224 8.15 -32.14 8.62
CA GLY A 224 7.37 -31.81 7.43
C GLY A 224 8.02 -30.81 6.46
N ILE A 225 7.19 -30.26 5.55
CA ILE A 225 7.56 -29.26 4.55
C ILE A 225 6.82 -27.97 4.87
N VAL A 226 7.54 -26.86 4.94
CA VAL A 226 6.97 -25.54 5.22
C VAL A 226 6.97 -24.68 3.97
N TYR A 227 5.83 -24.05 3.70
CA TYR A 227 5.69 -23.02 2.67
C TYR A 227 5.80 -21.66 3.33
N TYR A 228 6.75 -20.85 2.86
CA TYR A 228 6.97 -19.50 3.34
C TYR A 228 6.68 -18.51 2.22
N GLU A 229 5.73 -17.60 2.45
CA GLU A 229 5.35 -16.56 1.51
C GLU A 229 5.79 -15.19 2.05
N SER A 230 6.31 -14.34 1.15
CA SER A 230 6.68 -12.97 1.47
C SER A 230 6.11 -12.03 0.42
N VAL A 231 5.48 -10.96 0.88
CA VAL A 231 4.89 -9.93 0.02
C VAL A 231 5.72 -8.67 0.16
N PHE A 232 6.25 -8.18 -0.97
CA PHE A 232 7.00 -6.93 -1.05
C PHE A 232 6.10 -5.87 -1.69
N GLU A 233 5.78 -4.82 -0.95
CA GLU A 233 4.95 -3.71 -1.45
C GLU A 233 5.83 -2.53 -1.88
N LYS A 234 5.43 -1.83 -2.97
CA LYS A 234 6.10 -0.63 -3.49
C LYS A 234 7.57 -0.85 -3.85
N HIS A 235 7.84 -1.97 -4.52
CA HIS A 235 9.19 -2.36 -4.92
C HIS A 235 9.49 -2.04 -6.39
N ASP A 236 9.03 -0.88 -6.86
CA ASP A 236 8.93 -0.56 -8.29
C ASP A 236 10.10 0.31 -8.81
N GLU A 237 11.21 0.42 -8.06
CA GLU A 237 12.20 1.49 -8.25
C GLU A 237 13.68 1.05 -8.30
N GLY A 238 14.02 -0.13 -8.85
CA GLY A 238 15.45 -0.49 -8.95
C GLY A 238 16.06 -1.04 -7.67
N TYR A 239 15.23 -1.30 -6.65
CA TYR A 239 15.70 -1.91 -5.41
C TYR A 239 15.74 -3.42 -5.59
N ASN A 240 16.82 -4.03 -5.10
CA ASN A 240 16.94 -5.47 -5.08
C ASN A 240 16.42 -6.00 -3.73
N PHE A 241 15.74 -7.13 -3.76
CA PHE A 241 15.45 -7.90 -2.55
C PHE A 241 16.11 -9.28 -2.63
N THR A 242 16.34 -9.86 -1.46
CA THR A 242 16.91 -11.19 -1.32
C THR A 242 16.11 -11.95 -0.28
N ILE A 243 15.76 -13.20 -0.56
CA ILE A 243 15.11 -14.11 0.38
C ILE A 243 15.97 -15.36 0.55
N GLY A 244 16.08 -15.91 1.75
CA GLY A 244 17.00 -17.02 1.98
C GLY A 244 16.82 -17.71 3.32
N ILE A 245 17.66 -18.72 3.54
CA ILE A 245 17.77 -19.49 4.78
C ILE A 245 19.17 -19.21 5.34
N ALA A 246 19.26 -19.06 6.66
CA ALA A 246 20.50 -18.85 7.37
C ALA A 246 20.70 -19.94 8.41
N ASP A 247 21.96 -20.29 8.68
CA ASP A 247 22.32 -21.12 9.81
C ASP A 247 21.93 -20.43 11.13
N THR A 248 21.58 -21.22 12.14
CA THR A 248 21.14 -20.71 13.45
C THR A 248 22.21 -19.88 14.19
N SER A 249 23.49 -20.00 13.81
CA SER A 249 24.59 -19.18 14.36
C SER A 249 24.70 -17.78 13.75
N VAL A 250 23.92 -17.46 12.71
CA VAL A 250 23.99 -16.16 12.02
C VAL A 250 23.32 -15.07 12.87
N VAL A 251 24.03 -13.96 13.05
CA VAL A 251 23.49 -12.74 13.67
C VAL A 251 23.55 -11.61 12.66
N PHE A 252 22.38 -11.16 12.20
CA PHE A 252 22.32 -10.03 11.27
C PHE A 252 22.58 -8.71 11.99
N ARG A 253 23.51 -7.92 11.44
CA ARG A 253 23.80 -6.56 11.91
C ARG A 253 23.01 -5.51 11.11
N PRO A 254 22.65 -4.38 11.72
CA PRO A 254 22.03 -3.26 11.01
C PRO A 254 22.87 -2.80 9.82
N ASN A 255 22.20 -2.41 8.73
CA ASN A 255 22.82 -1.79 7.56
C ASN A 255 23.87 -2.69 6.86
N LYS A 256 23.66 -4.01 6.91
CA LYS A 256 24.51 -5.03 6.28
C LYS A 256 23.67 -5.99 5.44
N HIS A 257 24.27 -6.49 4.35
CA HIS A 257 23.68 -7.56 3.56
C HIS A 257 23.76 -8.90 4.30
N PRO A 258 22.87 -9.87 3.99
CA PRO A 258 22.88 -11.17 4.65
C PRO A 258 24.21 -11.92 4.59
N SER A 259 24.99 -11.77 3.51
CA SER A 259 26.29 -12.43 3.30
C SER A 259 27.49 -11.69 3.90
N GLN A 260 27.30 -10.48 4.44
CA GLN A 260 28.37 -9.68 5.04
C GLN A 260 28.64 -10.12 6.50
N ASP A 261 29.65 -9.52 7.13
CA ASP A 261 29.99 -9.72 8.55
C ASP A 261 30.38 -11.17 8.92
N GLY A 262 30.99 -11.90 7.99
CA GLY A 262 31.42 -13.29 8.20
C GLY A 262 30.31 -14.33 7.98
N ASN A 263 29.17 -13.93 7.41
CA ASN A 263 28.07 -14.84 7.09
C ASN A 263 28.17 -15.46 5.69
N SER A 264 29.22 -15.14 4.93
CA SER A 264 29.52 -15.81 3.67
C SER A 264 29.76 -17.30 3.94
N GLY A 265 28.92 -18.18 3.36
CA GLY A 265 28.91 -19.62 3.62
C GLY A 265 27.90 -20.09 4.68
N LYS A 266 27.30 -19.18 5.46
CA LYS A 266 26.27 -19.50 6.47
C LYS A 266 24.85 -19.15 6.04
N THR A 267 24.69 -18.65 4.82
CA THR A 267 23.39 -18.25 4.27
C THR A 267 23.26 -18.75 2.84
N VAL A 268 22.07 -19.26 2.50
CA VAL A 268 21.65 -19.56 1.13
C VAL A 268 20.57 -18.56 0.76
N ASN A 269 20.75 -17.81 -0.33
CA ASN A 269 19.83 -16.74 -0.68
C ASN A 269 19.52 -16.71 -2.19
N TYR A 270 18.32 -16.23 -2.49
CA TYR A 270 17.78 -16.01 -3.83
C TYR A 270 17.69 -14.52 -4.06
N TRP A 271 18.39 -14.04 -5.08
CA TRP A 271 18.44 -12.63 -5.46
C TRP A 271 17.51 -12.38 -6.63
N ASN A 272 16.67 -11.33 -6.54
CA ASN A 272 15.93 -10.84 -7.69
C ASN A 272 16.85 -9.91 -8.50
N GLU A 273 17.53 -10.44 -9.52
CA GLU A 273 18.22 -9.58 -10.50
C GLU A 273 17.20 -9.14 -11.54
N GLU A 274 17.01 -7.82 -11.66
CA GLU A 274 15.90 -7.16 -12.35
C GLU A 274 15.69 -7.49 -13.85
N GLU A 275 16.47 -8.38 -14.48
CA GLU A 275 16.41 -8.51 -15.95
C GLU A 275 16.39 -9.90 -16.56
N ARG A 276 16.22 -10.96 -15.77
CA ARG A 276 15.77 -12.26 -16.31
C ARG A 276 15.47 -13.19 -15.16
N LEU A 277 14.23 -13.69 -15.10
CA LEU A 277 13.89 -14.95 -14.44
C LEU A 277 14.60 -16.12 -15.16
N SER A 278 15.93 -16.08 -15.22
CA SER A 278 16.72 -17.28 -15.34
C SER A 278 16.65 -17.90 -13.96
N ASN A 279 16.01 -19.06 -13.86
CA ASN A 279 16.14 -19.96 -12.70
C ASN A 279 17.59 -20.49 -12.62
N ARG A 280 18.58 -19.61 -12.63
CA ARG A 280 19.94 -19.93 -12.24
C ARG A 280 19.92 -19.83 -10.72
N VAL A 281 19.49 -20.93 -10.10
CA VAL A 281 19.87 -21.21 -8.74
C VAL A 281 21.39 -21.37 -8.79
N THR A 282 22.13 -20.29 -8.59
CA THR A 282 23.49 -20.38 -8.08
C THR A 282 23.33 -20.82 -6.63
N LEU A 283 23.02 -22.11 -6.45
CA LEU A 283 23.45 -22.79 -5.23
C LEU A 283 24.95 -22.49 -5.18
N ASN A 284 25.43 -21.89 -4.10
CA ASN A 284 26.86 -21.82 -3.88
C ASN A 284 27.36 -23.26 -4.06
N GLU A 285 28.14 -23.52 -5.13
CA GLU A 285 28.51 -24.87 -5.58
C GLU A 285 29.30 -25.67 -4.53
N GLU A 286 29.60 -25.07 -3.37
CA GLU A 286 30.21 -25.74 -2.22
C GLU A 286 29.22 -26.46 -1.29
N PHE A 287 27.90 -26.24 -1.38
CA PHE A 287 26.93 -26.85 -0.45
C PHE A 287 26.66 -28.34 -0.70
N ASP A 288 27.08 -28.90 -1.85
CA ASP A 288 26.87 -30.31 -2.20
C ASP A 288 27.88 -31.28 -1.56
N SER A 289 28.96 -30.79 -0.93
CA SER A 289 30.03 -31.67 -0.43
C SER A 289 29.95 -32.07 1.05
N GLU A 290 29.20 -31.34 1.89
CA GLU A 290 29.18 -31.58 3.35
C GLU A 290 27.87 -32.21 3.88
N MET A 291 26.86 -32.45 3.03
CA MET A 291 25.57 -33.02 3.47
C MET A 291 25.43 -34.54 3.30
N GLN A 292 26.50 -35.27 2.91
CA GLN A 292 26.46 -36.74 2.80
C GLN A 292 26.60 -37.48 4.14
N ASP A 293 26.85 -36.78 5.25
CA ASP A 293 27.09 -37.37 6.58
C ASP A 293 25.97 -37.10 7.62
N TRP A 294 24.74 -36.79 7.19
CA TRP A 294 23.56 -36.65 8.07
C TRP A 294 22.44 -37.64 7.73
#